data_AF-A0ABD5RR69-F1
#
_entry.id   AF-A0ABD5RR69-F1
#
_cell.length_a   1.000
_cell.length_b   1.000
_cell.length_c   1.000
_cell.angle_alpha   90.00
_cell.angle_beta   90.00
_cell.angle_gamma   90.00
#
_symmetry.space_group_name_H-M   'P 1'
#
loop_
_entity.id
_entity.type
_entity.pdbx_description
1 polymer ?
#
loop_
_entity_poly.entity_id
_entity_poly.type
_entity_poly.pdbx_seq_one_letter_code
_entity_poly.pdbx_strand_id
1 'polypeptide(L)'
;MTLQTYRLVIDETNATDGVTIDLYDEDDLLAASDRLPYGDLGLETVDGEDRPDAIERETTADVRTVSLDVQRQDGAFEVRVLGDTDERLLTERVADSDWKLTPAE
;
A
#
# COMPACT_ATOMS: atom_id res chain seq x y z
N MET A 1 7.76 -12.99 23.25
CA MET A 1 6.70 -12.38 22.44
C MET A 1 6.51 -13.29 21.23
N THR A 2 5.35 -13.24 20.58
CA THR A 2 4.98 -14.16 19.50
C THR A 2 5.17 -13.46 18.15
N LEU A 3 5.90 -14.10 17.24
CA LEU A 3 5.96 -13.66 15.85
C LEU A 3 4.56 -13.70 15.25
N GLN A 4 4.09 -12.56 14.75
CA GLN A 4 2.86 -12.41 13.97
C GLN A 4 3.22 -12.22 12.50
N THR A 5 2.43 -12.81 11.61
CA THR A 5 2.63 -12.67 10.16
C THR A 5 1.62 -11.68 9.61
N TYR A 6 2.10 -10.71 8.84
CA TYR A 6 1.28 -9.69 8.22
C TYR A 6 1.37 -9.80 6.70
N ARG A 7 0.23 -9.74 6.02
CA ARG A 7 0.12 -9.68 4.57
C ARG A 7 -0.36 -8.29 4.15
N LEU A 8 0.53 -7.54 3.51
CA LEU A 8 0.25 -6.28 2.85
C LEU A 8 -0.29 -6.56 1.44
N VAL A 9 -1.42 -5.97 1.11
CA VAL A 9 -2.07 -6.01 -0.19
C VAL A 9 -2.25 -4.58 -0.66
N ILE A 10 -1.61 -4.24 -1.78
CA ILE A 10 -1.73 -2.93 -2.42
C ILE A 10 -2.48 -3.15 -3.72
N ASP A 11 -3.68 -2.60 -3.81
CA ASP A 11 -4.58 -2.83 -4.93
C ASP A 11 -5.17 -1.49 -5.38
N GLU A 12 -5.38 -1.33 -6.69
CA GLU A 12 -6.08 -0.14 -7.17
C GLU A 12 -7.54 -0.17 -6.64
N THR A 13 -8.25 0.94 -6.55
CA THR A 13 -9.68 0.91 -6.21
C THR A 13 -10.49 0.39 -7.40
N ASN A 14 -11.65 -0.24 -7.16
CA ASN A 14 -12.54 -0.67 -8.25
C ASN A 14 -13.00 0.48 -9.17
N ALA A 15 -12.91 1.72 -8.69
CA ALA A 15 -13.23 2.92 -9.46
C ALA A 15 -12.03 3.46 -10.26
N THR A 16 -10.85 2.84 -10.14
CA THR A 16 -9.61 3.26 -10.83
C THR A 16 -9.27 4.75 -10.57
N ASP A 17 -9.65 5.21 -9.37
CA ASP A 17 -9.56 6.62 -8.91
C ASP A 17 -8.61 6.76 -7.69
N GLY A 18 -7.99 5.68 -7.26
CA GLY A 18 -7.06 5.67 -6.15
C GLY A 18 -6.53 4.28 -5.85
N VAL A 19 -5.68 4.18 -4.84
CA VAL A 19 -5.07 2.95 -4.34
C VAL A 19 -5.60 2.63 -2.94
N THR A 20 -5.83 1.35 -2.70
CA THR A 20 -6.18 0.78 -1.40
C THR A 20 -5.01 -0.06 -0.92
N ILE A 21 -4.67 0.10 0.36
CA ILE A 21 -3.53 -0.55 0.99
C ILE A 21 -4.09 -1.23 2.23
N ASP A 22 -4.27 -2.54 2.14
CA ASP A 22 -4.84 -3.35 3.21
C ASP A 22 -3.74 -4.23 3.83
N LEU A 23 -3.69 -4.25 5.15
CA LEU A 23 -2.79 -5.08 5.92
C LEU A 23 -3.62 -6.10 6.70
N TYR A 24 -3.40 -7.38 6.41
CA TYR A 24 -4.03 -8.50 7.09
C TYR A 24 -3.04 -9.14 8.07
N ASP A 25 -3.53 -9.58 9.22
CA ASP A 25 -2.78 -10.38 10.19
C ASP A 25 -2.84 -11.89 9.83
N GLU A 26 -2.26 -12.76 10.66
CA GLU A 26 -2.12 -14.20 10.39
C GLU A 26 -3.47 -14.94 10.33
N ASP A 27 -4.49 -14.36 10.96
CA ASP A 27 -5.89 -14.82 10.91
C ASP A 27 -6.68 -14.26 9.70
N ASP A 28 -6.01 -13.67 8.70
CA ASP A 28 -6.61 -12.97 7.56
C ASP A 28 -7.53 -11.80 7.98
N LEU A 29 -7.28 -11.22 9.16
CA LEU A 29 -8.00 -10.05 9.69
C LEU A 29 -7.24 -8.76 9.34
N LEU A 30 -7.87 -7.85 8.59
CA LEU A 30 -8.29 -6.55 9.16
C LEU A 30 -7.33 -5.73 10.05
N ALA A 31 -6.01 -5.75 9.90
CA ALA A 31 -5.10 -5.14 10.88
C ALA A 31 -4.99 -3.62 10.71
N ALA A 32 -4.76 -3.17 9.48
CA ALA A 32 -4.72 -1.76 9.11
C ALA A 32 -5.17 -1.59 7.66
N SER A 33 -5.74 -0.44 7.32
CA SER A 33 -6.12 -0.10 5.95
C SER A 33 -5.93 1.38 5.71
N ASP A 34 -5.40 1.72 4.56
CA ASP A 34 -5.26 3.08 4.08
C ASP A 34 -5.77 3.19 2.65
N ARG A 35 -6.37 4.33 2.31
CA ARG A 35 -6.87 4.58 0.96
C ARG A 35 -6.44 5.96 0.51
N LEU A 36 -5.77 6.01 -0.63
CA LEU A 36 -5.27 7.23 -1.23
C LEU A 36 -5.97 7.46 -2.56
N PRO A 37 -6.79 8.52 -2.70
CA PRO A 37 -7.27 8.95 -3.99
C PRO A 37 -6.10 9.43 -4.84
N TYR A 38 -6.07 9.07 -6.13
CA TYR A 38 -5.05 9.58 -7.04
C TYR A 38 -5.13 11.10 -7.16
N GLY A 39 -6.34 11.67 -7.09
CA GLY A 39 -6.53 13.12 -7.05
C GLY A 39 -5.82 13.83 -5.89
N ASP A 40 -5.68 13.18 -4.72
CA ASP A 40 -4.95 13.75 -3.57
C ASP A 40 -3.43 13.75 -3.81
N LEU A 41 -2.96 12.79 -4.63
CA LEU A 41 -1.58 12.67 -5.07
C LEU A 41 -1.29 13.51 -6.33
N GLY A 42 -2.28 14.20 -6.89
CA GLY A 42 -2.18 14.87 -8.18
C GLY A 42 -1.84 13.89 -9.30
N LEU A 43 -2.42 12.69 -9.25
CA LEU A 43 -2.28 11.63 -10.23
C LEU A 43 -3.63 11.31 -10.86
N GLU A 44 -3.57 10.80 -12.08
CA GLU A 44 -4.68 10.19 -12.78
C GLU A 44 -4.21 8.89 -13.41
N THR A 45 -5.14 7.94 -13.57
CA THR A 45 -4.88 6.70 -14.27
C THR A 45 -4.97 6.96 -15.76
N VAL A 46 -4.04 6.38 -16.52
CA VAL A 46 -4.11 6.47 -17.97
C VAL A 46 -5.25 5.55 -18.42
N ASP A 47 -6.40 6.13 -18.78
CA ASP A 47 -7.60 5.43 -19.29
C ASP A 47 -7.22 4.23 -20.19
N GLY A 48 -7.35 3.03 -19.64
CA GLY A 48 -6.99 1.79 -20.29
C GLY A 48 -7.48 0.62 -19.45
N GLU A 49 -8.19 -0.31 -20.08
CA GLU A 49 -8.88 -1.48 -19.50
C GLU A 49 -7.98 -2.45 -18.68
N ASP A 50 -6.74 -2.09 -18.41
CA ASP A 50 -5.69 -2.93 -17.86
C ASP A 50 -5.20 -2.32 -16.53
N ARG A 51 -6.02 -2.58 -15.48
CA ARG A 51 -5.71 -2.28 -14.08
C ARG A 51 -4.43 -3.03 -13.67
N PRO A 52 -3.52 -2.39 -12.92
CA PRO A 52 -2.33 -3.08 -12.42
C PRO A 52 -2.70 -4.28 -11.54
N ASP A 53 -1.87 -5.32 -11.59
CA ASP A 53 -1.98 -6.44 -10.67
C ASP A 53 -1.77 -5.96 -9.23
N ALA A 54 -2.57 -6.51 -8.31
CA ALA A 54 -2.40 -6.25 -6.89
C ALA A 54 -1.01 -6.72 -6.42
N ILE A 55 -0.35 -5.89 -5.63
CA ILE A 55 0.97 -6.20 -5.06
C ILE A 55 0.76 -6.78 -3.67
N GLU A 56 1.15 -8.03 -3.51
CA GLU A 56 1.08 -8.74 -2.25
C GLU A 56 2.48 -8.96 -1.66
N ARG A 57 2.64 -8.65 -0.37
CA ARG A 57 3.86 -8.87 0.39
C ARG A 57 3.55 -9.38 1.77
N GLU A 58 4.37 -10.30 2.24
CA GLU A 58 4.27 -10.85 3.58
C GLU A 58 5.51 -10.45 4.39
N THR A 59 5.30 -10.14 5.66
CA THR A 59 6.36 -9.90 6.63
C THR A 59 6.02 -10.56 7.95
N THR A 60 7.01 -11.00 8.71
CA THR A 60 6.80 -11.59 10.03
C THR A 60 7.56 -10.77 11.06
N ALA A 61 6.85 -10.29 12.06
CA ALA A 61 7.38 -9.38 13.06
C ALA A 61 6.83 -9.66 14.45
N ASP A 62 7.59 -9.27 15.48
CA ASP A 62 7.24 -9.41 16.88
C ASP A 62 6.76 -8.06 17.43
N VAL A 63 5.56 -7.62 17.02
CA VAL A 63 4.99 -6.30 17.35
C VAL A 63 3.60 -6.45 17.95
N ARG A 64 3.13 -5.48 18.76
CA ARG A 64 1.74 -5.50 19.25
C ARG A 64 0.80 -4.69 18.39
N THR A 65 1.31 -3.66 17.75
CA THR A 65 0.54 -2.76 16.90
C THR A 65 1.26 -2.57 15.58
N VAL A 66 0.47 -2.52 14.51
CA VAL A 66 0.93 -2.18 13.17
C VAL A 66 0.23 -0.91 12.70
N SER A 67 0.90 -0.16 11.84
CA SER A 67 0.38 1.05 11.22
C SER A 67 0.95 1.18 9.82
N LEU A 68 0.23 1.88 8.94
CA LEU A 68 0.64 2.12 7.57
C LEU A 68 1.08 3.58 7.44
N ASP A 69 2.27 3.80 6.89
CA ASP A 69 2.77 5.12 6.49
C ASP A 69 2.97 5.10 4.98
N VAL A 70 2.25 5.96 4.28
CA VAL A 70 2.34 6.04 2.82
C VAL A 70 2.89 7.40 2.44
N GLN A 71 3.99 7.39 1.69
CA GLN A 71 4.68 8.63 1.30
C GLN A 71 4.91 8.67 -0.19
N ARG A 72 4.66 9.84 -0.77
CA ARG A 72 4.96 10.12 -2.16
C ARG A 72 6.44 10.45 -2.33
N GLN A 73 7.14 9.74 -3.21
CA GLN A 73 8.55 9.97 -3.52
C GLN A 73 8.85 9.81 -5.01
N ASP A 74 9.25 10.90 -5.65
CA ASP A 74 9.89 10.96 -6.99
C ASP A 74 9.29 9.96 -8.01
N GLY A 75 8.02 10.17 -8.38
CA GLY A 75 7.32 9.32 -9.37
C GLY A 75 6.94 7.92 -8.88
N ALA A 76 6.89 7.73 -7.56
CA ALA A 76 6.46 6.50 -6.91
C ALA A 76 5.77 6.83 -5.58
N PHE A 77 4.94 5.92 -5.10
CA PHE A 77 4.47 5.95 -3.72
C PHE A 77 5.12 4.79 -2.95
N GLU A 78 5.58 5.09 -1.75
CA GLU A 78 6.25 4.16 -0.87
C GLU A 78 5.32 3.85 0.30
N VAL A 79 4.91 2.59 0.38
CA VAL A 79 4.05 2.05 1.43
C VAL A 79 4.94 1.40 2.47
N ARG A 80 4.91 1.91 3.70
CA ARG A 80 5.69 1.40 4.81
C ARG A 80 4.76 0.80 5.85
N VAL A 81 5.06 -0.43 6.24
CA VAL A 81 4.44 -1.05 7.41
C VAL A 81 5.33 -0.75 8.61
N LEU A 82 4.75 -0.03 9.57
CA LEU A 82 5.38 0.32 10.84
C LEU A 82 4.80 -0.56 11.95
N GLY A 83 5.66 -0.99 12.84
CA GLY A 83 5.36 -1.80 14.01
C GLY A 83 5.31 -0.97 15.29
N ASP A 84 5.62 -1.62 16.41
CA ASP A 84 5.74 -0.97 17.71
C ASP A 84 6.80 0.15 17.66
N THR A 85 6.48 1.33 18.21
CA THR A 85 7.42 2.48 18.27
C THR A 85 7.98 2.87 16.89
N ASP A 86 7.15 2.83 15.84
CA ASP A 86 7.53 3.19 14.47
C ASP A 86 8.66 2.30 13.87
N GLU A 87 8.81 1.07 14.37
CA GLU A 87 9.76 0.11 13.82
C GLU A 87 9.36 -0.27 12.38
N ARG A 88 10.24 -0.05 11.41
CA ARG A 88 9.95 -0.36 10.01
C ARG A 88 10.02 -1.87 9.77
N LEU A 89 8.88 -2.49 9.48
CA LEU A 89 8.73 -3.93 9.25
C LEU A 89 8.83 -4.31 7.77
N LEU A 90 8.19 -3.51 6.91
CA LEU A 90 8.15 -3.71 5.47
C LEU A 90 8.13 -2.35 4.77
N THR A 91 8.71 -2.30 3.58
CA THR A 91 8.59 -1.14 2.71
C THR A 91 8.42 -1.64 1.30
N GLU A 92 7.31 -1.25 0.68
CA GLU A 92 7.00 -1.56 -0.69
C GLU A 92 6.94 -0.27 -1.50
N ARG A 93 7.57 -0.28 -2.67
CA ARG A 93 7.63 0.89 -3.54
C ARG A 93 6.89 0.59 -4.82
N VAL A 94 5.85 1.36 -5.09
CA VAL A 94 5.06 1.24 -6.30
C VAL A 94 5.35 2.43 -7.20
N ALA A 95 5.94 2.17 -8.36
CA ALA A 95 6.26 3.20 -9.33
C ALA A 95 5.03 3.55 -10.16
N ASP A 96 4.87 4.83 -10.50
CA ASP A 96 3.76 5.29 -11.34
C ASP A 96 3.73 4.57 -12.68
N SER A 97 4.91 4.33 -13.27
CA SER A 97 5.02 3.66 -14.56
C SER A 97 4.54 2.21 -14.53
N ASP A 98 4.64 1.54 -13.38
CA ASP A 98 4.17 0.16 -13.20
C ASP A 98 2.63 0.13 -13.21
N TRP A 99 2.03 1.14 -12.58
CA TRP A 99 0.58 1.29 -12.46
C TRP A 99 -0.01 2.22 -13.52
N LYS A 100 0.77 2.61 -14.53
CA LYS A 100 0.40 3.54 -15.61
C LYS A 100 -0.30 4.80 -15.07
N LEU A 101 0.27 5.39 -14.03
CA LEU A 101 -0.19 6.65 -13.45
C LEU A 101 0.52 7.81 -14.12
N THR A 102 -0.22 8.88 -14.39
CA THR A 102 0.31 10.15 -14.90
C THR A 102 -0.03 11.28 -13.94
N PRO A 103 0.78 12.35 -13.88
CA PRO A 103 0.41 13.54 -13.14
C PRO A 103 -0.90 14.11 -13.69
N ALA A 104 -1.83 14.41 -12.80
CA ALA A 104 -3.07 15.07 -13.16
C ALA A 104 -2.80 16.54 -13.56
N GLU A 105 -3.26 16.94 -14.75
CA GLU A 105 -3.07 18.29 -15.32
C GLU A 105 -4.04 19.34 -14.75
#